data_AF-A0A495KVL1-F1
#
_entry.id   AF-A0A495KVL1-F1
#
_cell.length_a   1.000
_cell.length_b   1.000
_cell.length_c   1.000
_cell.angle_alpha   90.00
_cell.angle_beta   90.00
_cell.angle_gamma   90.00
#
_symmetry.space_group_name_H-M   'P 1'
#
loop_
_entity.id
_entity.type
_entity.pdbx_description
1 polymer ?
#
loop_
_entity_poly.entity_id
_entity_poly.type
_entity_poly.pdbx_seq_one_letter_code
_entity_poly.pdbx_strand_id
1 'polypeptide(L)'
;MDEKRLEELAAHYDAEDISEAIATKPLERHEPADQVMIVSSIRLPKPTMDRVREVAAAEGVKPTALMRQWIEEQLSRLEDQAPTVDQLESLSLLIHRAVREELEEAGLRGA
;
A
#
# COMPACT_ATOMS: atom_id res chain seq x y z
N MET A 1 8.50 -33.85 -20.65
CA MET A 1 9.67 -33.55 -21.48
C MET A 1 10.36 -34.87 -21.73
N ASP A 2 10.52 -35.23 -22.99
CA ASP A 2 11.01 -36.56 -23.38
C ASP A 2 12.54 -36.57 -23.35
N GLU A 3 13.14 -37.65 -22.84
CA GLU A 3 14.59 -37.78 -22.63
C GLU A 3 15.40 -37.57 -23.90
N LYS A 4 14.93 -38.14 -25.02
CA LYS A 4 15.51 -37.96 -26.35
C LYS A 4 15.57 -36.48 -26.79
N ARG A 5 14.54 -35.70 -26.45
CA ARG A 5 14.48 -34.27 -26.79
C ARG A 5 15.46 -33.45 -25.97
N LEU A 6 15.73 -33.87 -24.73
CA LEU A 6 16.74 -33.23 -23.88
C LEU A 6 18.15 -33.49 -24.40
N GLU A 7 18.41 -34.70 -24.86
CA GLU A 7 19.71 -35.11 -25.41
C GLU A 7 20.01 -34.41 -26.74
N GLU A 8 19.02 -34.31 -27.63
CA GLU A 8 19.11 -33.51 -28.87
C GLU A 8 19.34 -32.02 -28.58
N LEU A 9 18.70 -31.48 -27.55
CA LEU A 9 18.87 -30.09 -27.14
C LEU A 9 20.27 -29.84 -26.57
N ALA A 10 20.77 -30.75 -25.73
CA ALA A 10 22.11 -30.66 -25.18
C ALA A 10 23.18 -30.67 -26.28
N ALA A 11 23.08 -31.61 -27.23
CA ALA A 11 24.01 -31.69 -28.36
C ALA A 11 24.01 -30.41 -29.23
N HIS A 12 22.85 -29.79 -29.41
CA HIS A 12 22.71 -28.53 -30.14
C HIS A 12 23.44 -27.36 -29.44
N TYR A 13 23.29 -27.24 -28.12
CA TYR A 13 23.93 -26.15 -27.36
C TYR A 13 25.43 -26.37 -27.10
N ASP A 14 25.90 -27.63 -27.07
CA ASP A 14 27.33 -27.94 -26.96
C ASP A 14 28.09 -27.64 -28.26
N ALA A 15 27.40 -27.71 -29.42
CA ALA A 15 28.01 -27.51 -30.73
C ALA A 15 27.96 -26.06 -31.23
N GLU A 16 26.97 -25.26 -30.78
CA GLU A 16 26.76 -23.90 -31.25
C GLU A 16 27.19 -22.86 -30.20
N ASP A 17 28.09 -21.94 -30.58
CA ASP A 17 28.39 -20.77 -29.75
C ASP A 17 27.25 -19.75 -29.85
N ILE A 18 26.39 -19.77 -28.84
CA ILE A 18 25.23 -18.88 -28.73
C ILE A 18 25.58 -17.55 -28.02
N SER A 19 26.85 -17.29 -27.70
CA SER A 19 27.25 -16.10 -26.92
C SER A 19 26.81 -14.79 -27.58
N GLU A 20 26.89 -14.72 -28.92
CA GLU A 20 26.45 -13.56 -29.69
C GLU A 20 24.91 -13.39 -29.66
N ALA A 21 24.17 -14.50 -29.70
CA ALA A 21 22.72 -14.50 -29.60
C ALA A 21 22.23 -14.11 -28.19
N ILE A 22 23.00 -14.42 -27.14
CA ILE A 22 22.73 -13.98 -25.77
C ILE A 22 23.05 -12.48 -25.64
N ALA A 23 24.20 -12.03 -26.14
CA ALA A 23 24.66 -10.65 -26.00
C ALA A 23 23.74 -9.63 -26.69
N THR A 24 23.08 -10.03 -27.77
CA THR A 24 22.23 -9.16 -28.59
C THR A 24 20.74 -9.19 -28.21
N LYS A 25 20.32 -10.16 -27.40
CA LYS A 25 18.91 -10.25 -26.98
C LYS A 25 18.62 -9.27 -25.86
N PRO A 26 17.57 -8.43 -26.00
CA PRO A 26 17.13 -7.61 -24.88
C PRO A 26 16.62 -8.52 -23.76
N LEU A 27 17.11 -8.28 -22.54
CA LEU A 27 16.50 -8.87 -21.36
C LEU A 27 15.10 -8.27 -21.22
N GLU A 28 14.08 -9.12 -21.25
CA GLU A 28 12.73 -8.73 -20.81
C GLU A 28 12.81 -8.42 -19.31
N ARG A 29 13.10 -7.17 -18.99
CA ARG A 29 13.00 -6.64 -17.64
C ARG A 29 11.54 -6.29 -17.45
N HIS A 30 10.80 -7.15 -16.74
CA HIS A 30 9.51 -6.75 -16.23
C HIS A 30 9.73 -5.52 -15.35
N GLU A 31 9.09 -4.39 -15.68
CA GLU A 31 9.02 -3.28 -14.75
C GLU A 31 8.39 -3.81 -13.46
N PRO A 32 8.96 -3.49 -12.28
CA PRO A 32 8.27 -3.80 -11.04
C PRO A 32 6.91 -3.15 -11.15
N ALA A 33 5.84 -3.95 -11.13
CA ALA A 33 4.50 -3.37 -11.11
C ALA A 33 4.46 -2.39 -9.92
N ASP A 34 4.03 -1.15 -10.17
CA ASP A 34 3.98 -0.12 -9.12
C ASP A 34 3.18 -0.58 -7.88
N GLN A 35 2.32 -1.59 -8.06
CA GLN A 35 1.54 -2.23 -7.00
C GLN A 35 1.68 -3.75 -7.05
N VAL A 36 2.74 -4.28 -6.43
CA VAL A 36 2.87 -5.73 -6.17
C VAL A 36 2.09 -6.09 -4.90
N MET A 37 1.17 -7.05 -5.02
CA MET A 37 0.52 -7.64 -3.85
C MET A 37 1.48 -8.56 -3.10
N ILE A 38 1.71 -8.31 -1.81
CA ILE A 38 2.54 -9.15 -0.94
C ILE A 38 1.63 -10.06 -0.11
N VAL A 39 1.97 -11.36 -0.06
CA VAL A 39 1.29 -12.31 0.83
C VAL A 39 1.95 -12.28 2.19
N SER A 40 1.18 -11.98 3.23
CA SER A 40 1.63 -12.02 4.62
C SER A 40 0.76 -12.96 5.46
N SER A 41 1.37 -13.65 6.42
CA SER A 41 0.65 -14.46 7.39
C SER A 41 0.39 -13.65 8.65
N ILE A 42 -0.87 -13.49 9.01
CA ILE A 42 -1.30 -12.86 10.26
C ILE A 42 -2.06 -13.89 11.11
N ARG A 43 -1.85 -13.84 12.43
CA ARG A 43 -2.62 -14.64 13.38
C ARG A 43 -3.72 -13.80 13.98
N LEU A 44 -4.95 -14.25 13.83
CA LEU A 44 -6.14 -13.63 14.43
C LEU A 44 -6.75 -14.61 15.45
N PRO A 45 -7.31 -14.11 16.56
CA PRO A 45 -8.16 -14.93 17.41
C PRO A 45 -9.29 -15.54 16.57
N LYS A 46 -9.63 -16.82 16.84
CA LYS A 46 -10.75 -17.51 16.19
C LYS A 46 -12.05 -16.68 16.16
N PRO A 47 -12.54 -16.11 17.29
CA PRO A 47 -13.79 -15.34 17.26
C PRO A 47 -13.71 -14.12 16.35
N THR A 48 -12.54 -13.49 16.24
CA THR A 48 -12.31 -12.36 15.33
C THR A 48 -12.42 -12.81 13.86
N MET A 49 -11.76 -13.90 13.49
CA MET A 49 -11.83 -14.42 12.12
C MET A 49 -13.23 -14.90 11.75
N ASP A 50 -13.96 -15.50 12.69
CA ASP A 50 -15.34 -15.91 12.47
C ASP A 50 -16.24 -14.70 12.20
N ARG A 51 -16.05 -13.60 12.96
CA ARG A 51 -16.76 -12.34 12.70
C ARG A 51 -16.44 -11.74 11.33
N VAL A 52 -15.18 -11.77 10.90
CA VAL A 52 -14.78 -11.31 9.55
C VAL A 52 -15.53 -12.11 8.48
N ARG A 53 -15.66 -13.43 8.65
CA ARG A 53 -16.36 -14.30 7.68
C ARG A 53 -17.84 -13.98 7.61
N GLU A 54 -18.49 -13.75 8.75
CA GLU A 54 -19.91 -13.36 8.80
C GLU A 54 -20.15 -12.06 8.05
N VAL A 55 -19.34 -11.03 8.31
CA VAL A 55 -19.48 -9.73 7.67
C VAL A 55 -19.21 -9.82 6.17
N ALA A 56 -18.14 -10.52 5.77
CA ALA A 56 -17.81 -10.74 4.37
C ALA A 56 -18.94 -11.47 3.62
N ALA A 57 -19.57 -12.46 4.25
CA ALA A 57 -20.71 -13.17 3.67
C ALA A 57 -21.93 -12.24 3.52
N ALA A 58 -22.21 -11.40 4.49
CA ALA A 58 -23.30 -10.41 4.42
C ALA A 58 -23.08 -9.37 3.32
N GLU A 59 -21.82 -8.99 3.06
CA GLU A 59 -21.43 -8.03 2.01
C GLU A 59 -21.19 -8.69 0.64
N GLY A 60 -21.25 -10.02 0.55
CA GLY A 60 -21.04 -10.75 -0.71
C GLY A 60 -19.59 -10.74 -1.21
N VAL A 61 -18.61 -10.52 -0.32
CA VAL A 61 -17.18 -10.42 -0.66
C VAL A 61 -16.36 -11.53 -0.01
N LYS A 62 -15.12 -11.72 -0.48
CA LYS A 62 -14.18 -12.66 0.15
C LYS A 62 -13.67 -12.08 1.48
N PRO A 63 -13.50 -12.89 2.54
CA PRO A 63 -12.92 -12.41 3.81
C PRO A 63 -11.57 -11.70 3.64
N THR A 64 -10.71 -12.16 2.74
CA THR A 64 -9.42 -11.52 2.45
C THR A 64 -9.55 -10.17 1.74
N ALA A 65 -10.57 -10.00 0.88
CA ALA A 65 -10.85 -8.73 0.24
C ALA A 65 -11.37 -7.71 1.26
N LEU A 66 -12.27 -8.14 2.14
CA LEU A 66 -12.80 -7.32 3.24
C LEU A 66 -11.68 -6.87 4.20
N MET A 67 -10.83 -7.80 4.64
CA MET A 67 -9.70 -7.47 5.52
C MET A 67 -8.75 -6.47 4.88
N ARG A 68 -8.43 -6.63 3.59
CA ARG A 68 -7.60 -5.66 2.86
C ARG A 68 -8.26 -4.28 2.81
N GLN A 69 -9.55 -4.21 2.45
CA GLN A 69 -10.28 -2.95 2.40
C GLN A 69 -10.28 -2.23 3.76
N TRP A 70 -10.53 -2.95 4.86
CA TRP A 70 -10.48 -2.36 6.19
C TRP A 70 -9.08 -1.86 6.58
N ILE A 71 -8.03 -2.57 6.17
CA ILE A 71 -6.65 -2.12 6.41
C ILE A 71 -6.36 -0.84 5.63
N GLU A 72 -6.68 -0.80 4.33
CA GLU A 72 -6.48 0.37 3.46
C GLU A 72 -7.29 1.59 3.97
N GLU A 73 -8.56 1.38 4.33
CA GLU A 73 -9.43 2.44 4.85
C GLU A 73 -8.90 2.99 6.19
N GLN A 74 -8.42 2.12 7.08
CA GLN A 74 -7.88 2.58 8.37
C GLN A 74 -6.55 3.34 8.19
N LEU A 75 -5.71 2.95 7.24
CA LEU A 75 -4.48 3.67 6.92
C LEU A 75 -4.78 5.05 6.33
N SER A 76 -5.71 5.12 5.36
CA SER A 76 -6.16 6.40 4.78
C SER A 76 -6.71 7.35 5.87
N ARG A 77 -7.52 6.83 6.80
CA ARG A 77 -8.04 7.64 7.92
C ARG A 77 -6.93 8.19 8.81
N LEU A 78 -5.84 7.44 9.03
CA LEU A 78 -4.72 7.91 9.83
C LEU A 78 -3.91 9.00 9.11
N GLU A 79 -3.76 8.88 7.79
CA GLU A 79 -3.13 9.91 6.94
C GLU A 79 -3.94 11.20 6.92
N ASP A 80 -5.27 11.10 6.84
CA ASP A 80 -6.19 12.24 6.83
C ASP A 80 -6.34 12.92 8.21
N GLN A 81 -6.05 12.21 9.31
CA GLN A 81 -6.22 12.72 10.67
C GLN A 81 -5.04 13.54 11.21
N ALA A 82 -3.88 13.46 10.58
CA ALA A 82 -2.76 14.31 10.97
C ALA A 82 -2.98 15.71 10.34
N PRO A 83 -3.24 16.77 11.13
CA PRO A 83 -3.31 18.10 10.55
C PRO A 83 -1.96 18.42 9.91
N THR A 84 -1.99 18.86 8.65
CA THR A 84 -0.76 19.28 7.97
C THR A 84 -0.16 20.48 8.69
N VAL A 85 1.13 20.74 8.47
CA VAL A 85 1.82 21.91 9.05
C VAL A 85 1.04 23.21 8.71
N ASP A 86 0.59 23.34 7.46
CA ASP A 86 -0.20 24.48 6.98
C ASP A 86 -1.56 24.62 7.70
N GLN A 87 -2.21 23.51 8.02
CA GLN A 87 -3.47 23.50 8.77
C GLN A 87 -3.25 23.94 10.22
N LEU A 88 -2.14 23.53 10.84
CA LEU A 88 -1.77 23.95 12.20
C LEU A 88 -1.43 25.44 12.25
N GLU A 89 -0.71 25.97 11.26
CA GLU A 89 -0.41 27.41 11.17
C GLU A 89 -1.68 28.24 10.98
N SER A 90 -2.57 27.79 10.09
CA SER A 90 -3.86 28.45 9.85
C SER A 90 -4.74 28.45 11.11
N LEU A 91 -4.80 27.32 11.82
CA LEU A 91 -5.53 27.22 13.08
C LEU A 91 -4.93 28.13 14.15
N SER A 92 -3.60 28.18 14.27
CA SER A 92 -2.90 29.08 15.18
C SER A 92 -3.29 30.53 14.90
N LEU A 93 -3.27 30.98 13.65
CA LEU A 93 -3.67 32.34 13.28
C LEU A 93 -5.14 32.64 13.67
N LEU A 94 -6.04 31.70 13.43
CA LEU A 94 -7.45 31.84 13.82
C LEU A 94 -7.62 31.93 15.34
N ILE A 95 -6.92 31.09 16.10
CA ILE A 95 -6.94 31.13 17.57
C ILE A 95 -6.39 32.47 18.07
N HIS A 96 -5.24 32.92 17.56
CA HIS A 96 -4.64 34.19 17.97
C HIS A 96 -5.54 35.39 17.64
N ARG A 97 -6.27 35.32 16.53
CA ARG A 97 -7.25 36.34 16.15
C ARG A 97 -8.47 36.33 17.08
N ALA A 98 -9.07 35.17 17.31
CA ALA A 98 -10.23 35.04 18.18
C ALA A 98 -9.91 35.47 19.62
N VAL A 99 -8.79 35.02 20.17
CA VAL A 99 -8.33 35.43 21.50
C VAL A 99 -8.08 36.94 21.57
N ARG A 100 -7.55 37.53 20.49
CA ARG A 100 -7.34 38.98 20.42
C ARG A 100 -8.68 39.73 20.46
N GLU A 101 -9.64 39.31 19.66
CA GLU A 101 -10.97 39.93 19.58
C GLU A 101 -11.67 39.85 20.95
N GLU A 102 -11.64 38.68 21.61
CA GLU A 102 -12.20 38.48 22.96
C GLU A 102 -11.54 39.35 24.03
N LEU A 103 -10.21 39.50 24.00
CA LEU A 103 -9.48 40.36 24.95
C LEU A 103 -9.76 41.85 24.74
N GLU A 104 -10.05 42.26 23.50
CA GLU A 104 -10.46 43.62 23.16
C GLU A 104 -11.89 43.89 23.66
N GLU A 105 -12.82 42.95 23.45
CA GLU A 105 -14.19 43.03 23.96
C GLU A 105 -14.24 43.06 25.49
N ALA A 106 -13.37 42.30 26.15
CA ALA A 106 -13.25 42.29 27.61
C ALA A 106 -12.57 43.56 28.18
N GLY A 107 -12.09 44.49 27.33
CA GLY A 107 -11.40 45.70 27.76
C GLY A 107 -10.03 45.45 28.42
N LEU A 108 -9.44 44.28 28.20
CA LEU A 108 -8.21 43.82 28.84
C LEU A 108 -6.93 44.21 28.07
N ARG A 109 -7.06 45.00 26.99
CA ARG A 109 -5.91 45.56 26.27
C ARG A 109 -5.64 47.00 26.69
N GLY A 110 -4.70 47.17 27.61
CA GLY A 110 -4.19 48.47 28.05
C GLY A 110 -3.33 48.38 29.31
N ALA A 111 -2.09 47.90 29.17
CA ALA A 111 -0.93 48.23 30.00
C ALA A 111 0.35 47.89 29.23
#